data_AF-A0A0J7JYP9-F1
#
_entry.id   AF-A0A0J7JYP9-F1
#
_cell.length_a   1.000
_cell.length_b   1.000
_cell.length_c   1.000
_cell.angle_alpha   90.00
_cell.angle_beta   90.00
_cell.angle_gamma   90.00
#
_symmetry.space_group_name_H-M   'P 1'
#
loop_
_entity.id
_entity.type
_entity.pdbx_description
1 polymer ?
#
loop_
_entity_poly.entity_id
_entity_poly.type
_entity_poly.pdbx_seq_one_letter_code
_entity_poly.pdbx_strand_id
1 'polypeptide(L)'
;MCYDGVIVAWYDDVYHADQIGERDWKFMFPHLVMPDEEPLSRDFYCCIPNNTFNSIPHYIILNQHNGICLVPEDNISICPPKLINNVEIGRYFCKFDGTHYVPNERLRKAYPNDTAVIPKILSNQY
;
A
#
# COMPACT_ATOMS: atom_id res chain seq x y z
N MET A 1 5.84 14.73 6.11
CA MET A 1 5.50 15.24 4.76
C MET A 1 4.54 14.24 4.14
N CYS A 2 3.44 14.67 3.52
CA CYS A 2 2.53 13.76 2.83
C CYS A 2 3.17 13.34 1.50
N TYR A 3 3.23 12.04 1.24
CA TYR A 3 3.73 11.51 -0.02
C TYR A 3 2.56 10.96 -0.84
N ASP A 4 2.51 11.33 -2.13
CA ASP A 4 1.65 10.64 -3.09
C ASP A 4 2.10 9.18 -3.22
N GLY A 5 1.14 8.27 -3.38
CA GLY A 5 1.42 6.85 -3.51
C GLY A 5 0.23 6.05 -4.02
N VAL A 6 0.46 4.76 -4.21
CA VAL A 6 -0.58 3.80 -4.61
C VAL A 6 -0.79 2.81 -3.48
N ILE A 7 -2.04 2.55 -3.13
CA ILE A 7 -2.41 1.49 -2.19
C ILE A 7 -2.11 0.15 -2.85
N VAL A 8 -1.28 -0.68 -2.21
CA VAL A 8 -0.93 -2.02 -2.67
C VAL A 8 -1.60 -3.13 -1.87
N ALA A 9 -1.98 -2.86 -0.62
CA ALA A 9 -2.66 -3.81 0.27
C ALA A 9 -3.33 -3.07 1.44
N TRP A 10 -4.17 -3.78 2.19
CA TRP A 10 -4.83 -3.28 3.40
C TRP A 10 -5.07 -4.38 4.44
N TYR A 11 -5.29 -3.99 5.70
CA TYR A 11 -5.61 -4.88 6.82
C TYR A 11 -6.66 -4.26 7.74
N ASP A 12 -7.61 -5.07 8.21
CA ASP A 12 -8.69 -4.65 9.11
C ASP A 12 -8.25 -4.59 10.60
N ASP A 13 -7.18 -5.31 10.94
CA ASP A 13 -6.59 -5.34 12.28
C ASP A 13 -5.05 -5.39 12.19
N VAL A 14 -4.37 -4.52 12.96
CA VAL A 14 -2.91 -4.46 13.06
C VAL A 14 -2.32 -5.73 13.66
N TYR A 15 -3.07 -6.51 14.45
CA TYR A 15 -2.61 -7.83 14.90
C TYR A 15 -2.30 -8.76 13.72
N HIS A 16 -2.89 -8.55 12.54
CA HIS A 16 -2.50 -9.25 11.31
C HIS A 16 -1.30 -8.61 10.61
N ALA A 17 -1.16 -7.28 10.65
CA ALA A 17 -0.01 -6.57 10.05
C ALA A 17 1.31 -6.83 10.80
N ASP A 18 1.29 -6.89 12.14
CA ASP A 18 2.45 -7.29 12.96
C ASP A 18 2.74 -8.80 12.87
N GLN A 19 1.74 -9.62 12.54
CA GLN A 19 1.87 -11.06 12.28
C GLN A 19 2.26 -11.40 10.84
N ILE A 20 2.34 -10.42 9.94
CA ILE A 20 3.20 -10.51 8.75
C ILE A 20 4.63 -10.48 9.28
N GLY A 21 5.05 -11.60 9.87
CA GLY A 21 6.44 -11.82 10.19
C GLY A 21 7.26 -11.53 8.94
N GLU A 22 8.51 -11.14 9.11
CA GLU A 22 9.44 -10.76 8.04
C GLU A 22 9.36 -11.65 6.78
N ARG A 23 8.93 -12.91 6.91
CA ARG A 23 8.65 -13.85 5.82
C ARG A 23 7.58 -13.40 4.84
N ASP A 24 6.42 -12.91 5.29
CA ASP A 24 5.32 -12.53 4.40
C ASP A 24 5.60 -11.18 3.72
N TRP A 25 6.26 -10.26 4.43
CA TRP A 25 6.77 -9.02 3.85
C TRP A 25 7.79 -9.29 2.75
N LYS A 26 8.81 -10.12 3.05
CA LYS A 26 9.84 -10.52 2.08
C LYS A 26 9.26 -11.31 0.91
N PHE A 27 8.15 -12.02 1.11
CA PHE A 27 7.47 -12.74 0.04
C PHE A 27 6.63 -11.82 -0.86
N MET A 28 5.91 -10.86 -0.28
CA MET A 28 5.07 -9.93 -1.04
C MET A 28 5.89 -8.83 -1.71
N PHE A 29 6.91 -8.34 -1.03
CA PHE A 29 7.75 -7.21 -1.44
C PHE A 29 9.26 -7.57 -1.53
N PRO A 30 9.67 -8.68 -2.19
CA PRO A 30 11.04 -9.20 -2.16
C PRO A 30 12.10 -8.25 -2.74
N HIS A 31 11.66 -7.30 -3.56
CA HIS A 31 12.53 -6.35 -4.25
C HIS A 31 12.61 -5.00 -3.53
N LEU A 32 11.72 -4.78 -2.58
CA LEU A 32 11.79 -3.62 -1.71
C LEU A 32 12.74 -4.04 -0.60
N VAL A 33 14.03 -3.80 -0.88
CA VAL A 33 15.11 -3.95 0.08
C VAL A 33 14.69 -3.15 1.33
N MET A 34 14.40 -3.85 2.43
CA MET A 34 14.58 -3.25 3.74
C MET A 34 16.04 -2.80 3.73
N PRO A 35 16.38 -1.51 3.86
CA PRO A 35 17.78 -1.13 3.91
C PRO A 35 18.36 -1.85 5.13
N ASP A 36 19.14 -2.89 4.84
CA ASP A 36 19.47 -3.94 5.78
C ASP A 36 20.29 -3.37 6.96
N GLU A 37 20.10 -3.96 8.15
CA GLU A 37 21.06 -4.03 9.27
C GLU A 37 21.37 -2.78 10.12
N GLU A 38 20.60 -1.69 10.05
CA GLU A 38 20.63 -0.65 11.11
C GLU A 38 19.26 -0.48 11.76
N PRO A 39 19.20 -0.22 13.09
CA PRO A 39 17.95 -0.21 13.85
C PRO A 39 17.02 0.85 13.26
N LEU A 40 16.04 0.37 12.50
CA LEU A 40 14.82 1.05 12.08
C LEU A 40 15.01 2.57 12.01
N SER A 41 15.61 3.08 10.92
CA SER A 41 15.45 4.50 10.63
C SER A 41 13.95 4.77 10.58
N ARG A 42 13.52 5.68 11.45
CA ARG A 42 12.13 6.13 11.67
C ARG A 42 11.39 6.57 10.40
N ASP A 43 12.06 6.58 9.24
CA ASP A 43 11.52 7.00 7.96
C ASP A 43 10.65 5.94 7.25
N PHE A 44 10.73 4.66 7.63
CA PHE A 44 9.79 3.62 7.13
C PHE A 44 8.38 3.76 7.72
N TYR A 45 8.29 4.31 8.93
CA TYR A 45 7.02 4.60 9.60
C TYR A 45 6.68 6.07 9.40
N CYS A 46 6.53 6.52 8.15
CA CYS A 46 6.22 7.93 7.91
C CYS A 46 4.89 8.37 8.56
N CYS A 47 4.01 7.44 8.98
CA CYS A 47 2.72 7.77 9.58
C CYS A 47 2.17 6.69 10.54
N ILE A 48 2.95 6.08 11.45
CA ILE A 48 2.30 5.44 12.61
C ILE A 48 2.01 6.54 13.64
N PRO A 49 0.76 7.02 13.78
CA PRO A 49 0.42 7.86 14.91
C PRO A 49 0.64 7.05 16.19
N ASN A 50 1.37 7.60 17.15
CA ASN A 50 1.61 7.03 18.49
C ASN A 50 0.32 6.91 19.35
N ASN A 51 -0.87 6.90 18.76
CA ASN A 51 -2.14 6.94 19.48
C ASN A 51 -3.03 5.77 19.08
N THR A 52 -3.32 4.92 20.08
CA THR A 52 -4.52 4.07 20.20
C THR A 52 -5.01 3.45 18.89
N PHE A 53 -4.46 2.29 18.60
CA PHE A 53 -4.86 1.33 17.57
C PHE A 53 -6.33 0.92 17.76
N ASN A 54 -7.24 1.72 17.22
CA ASN A 54 -8.63 1.34 17.05
C ASN A 54 -8.73 0.33 15.88
N SER A 55 -9.85 -0.40 15.78
CA SER A 55 -10.20 -1.34 14.68
C SER A 55 -10.41 -0.64 13.33
N ILE A 56 -9.51 0.26 12.97
CA ILE A 56 -9.56 1.07 11.74
C ILE A 56 -8.65 0.39 10.72
N PRO A 57 -9.09 0.23 9.46
CA PRO A 57 -8.26 -0.33 8.41
C PRO A 57 -6.94 0.41 8.23
N HIS A 58 -5.87 -0.35 8.03
CA HIS A 58 -4.55 0.18 7.69
C HIS A 58 -4.18 -0.20 6.28
N TYR A 59 -3.66 0.75 5.51
CA TYR A 59 -3.27 0.57 4.13
C TYR A 59 -1.75 0.59 3.98
N ILE A 60 -1.23 -0.32 3.14
CA ILE A 60 0.13 -0.27 2.65
C ILE A 60 0.14 0.61 1.40
N ILE A 61 0.90 1.69 1.45
CA ILE A 61 1.08 2.64 0.35
C ILE A 61 2.50 2.54 -0.17
N LEU A 62 2.65 2.22 -1.46
CA LEU A 62 3.90 2.40 -2.18
C LEU A 62 3.99 3.85 -2.62
N ASN A 63 4.85 4.63 -1.95
CA ASN A 63 4.99 6.06 -2.21
C ASN A 63 5.82 6.34 -3.47
N GLN A 64 5.77 7.58 -3.96
CA GLN A 64 6.51 8.00 -5.16
C GLN A 64 8.05 7.89 -5.08
N HIS A 65 8.61 7.69 -3.88
CA HIS A 65 10.06 7.59 -3.62
C HIS A 65 10.52 6.15 -3.36
N ASN A 66 9.77 5.15 -3.85
CA ASN A 66 10.02 3.72 -3.63
C ASN A 66 9.96 3.27 -2.17
N GLY A 67 9.45 4.12 -1.26
CA GLY A 67 9.21 3.76 0.13
C GLY A 67 7.84 3.12 0.30
N ILE A 68 7.71 2.25 1.30
CA ILE A 68 6.42 1.75 1.75
C ILE A 68 6.03 2.47 3.03
N CYS A 69 4.78 2.91 3.11
CA CYS A 69 4.17 3.45 4.32
C CYS A 69 2.99 2.56 4.74
N LEU A 70 2.90 2.24 6.02
CA LEU A 70 1.67 1.73 6.64
C LEU A 70 0.92 2.93 7.23
N VAL A 71 -0.31 3.17 6.79
CA VAL A 71 -1.09 4.37 7.15
C VAL A 71 -2.52 3.96 7.51
N PRO A 72 -3.07 4.43 8.65
CA PRO A 72 -4.49 4.20 8.96
C PRO A 72 -5.39 4.96 7.98
N GLU A 73 -6.58 4.43 7.69
CA GLU A 73 -7.55 5.01 6.74
C GLU A 73 -7.79 6.51 6.96
N ASP A 74 -7.98 6.93 8.21
CA ASP A 74 -8.26 8.32 8.58
C ASP A 74 -7.14 9.31 8.19
N ASN A 75 -5.93 8.82 7.97
CA ASN A 75 -4.77 9.64 7.58
C ASN A 75 -4.54 9.66 6.07
N ILE A 76 -5.43 9.05 5.27
CA ILE A 76 -5.33 8.98 3.82
C ILE A 76 -6.34 9.93 3.19
N SER A 77 -5.89 10.67 2.18
CA SER A 77 -6.76 11.48 1.34
C SER A 77 -6.62 11.04 -0.10
N ILE A 78 -7.75 10.87 -0.79
CA ILE A 78 -7.76 10.57 -2.22
C ILE A 78 -7.34 11.83 -2.97
N CYS A 79 -6.24 11.75 -3.70
CA CYS A 79 -5.79 12.82 -4.58
C CYS A 79 -6.35 12.65 -6.00
N PRO A 80 -6.33 13.72 -6.83
CA PRO A 80 -6.68 13.60 -8.24
C PRO A 80 -5.84 12.53 -8.95
N PRO A 81 -6.40 11.81 -9.93
CA PRO A 81 -5.68 10.77 -10.66
C PRO A 81 -4.36 11.28 -11.23
N LYS A 82 -3.27 10.57 -10.94
CA LYS A 82 -1.91 10.99 -11.31
C LYS A 82 -1.02 9.77 -11.58
N LEU A 83 -0.23 9.87 -12.64
CA LEU A 83 0.84 8.92 -12.90
C LEU A 83 2.03 9.24 -11.98
N ILE A 84 2.50 8.23 -11.26
CA ILE A 84 3.54 8.31 -10.25
C ILE A 84 4.79 7.71 -10.88
N ASN A 85 5.86 8.50 -10.92
CA ASN A 85 7.13 8.07 -11.48
C ASN A 85 7.91 7.20 -10.48
N ASN A 86 7.47 5.95 -10.34
CA ASN A 86 8.10 4.95 -9.48
C ASN A 86 8.16 3.62 -10.24
N VAL A 87 9.37 3.09 -10.43
CA VAL A 87 9.62 1.85 -11.19
C VAL A 87 9.06 0.60 -10.49
N GLU A 88 8.99 0.62 -9.16
CA GLU A 88 8.48 -0.47 -8.34
C GLU A 88 6.96 -0.64 -8.48
N ILE A 89 6.21 0.42 -8.85
CA ILE A 89 4.78 0.32 -9.17
C ILE A 89 4.52 -0.72 -10.26
N GLY A 90 5.39 -0.80 -11.28
CA GLY A 90 5.28 -1.76 -12.37
C GLY A 90 5.36 -3.23 -11.94
N ARG A 91 5.87 -3.52 -10.73
CA ARG A 91 5.91 -4.88 -10.17
C ARG A 91 4.57 -5.35 -9.63
N TYR A 92 3.66 -4.43 -9.30
CA TYR A 92 2.36 -4.70 -8.70
C TYR A 92 1.20 -4.36 -9.66
N PHE A 93 1.41 -3.38 -10.54
CA PHE A 93 0.41 -2.88 -11.47
C PHE A 93 0.91 -2.97 -12.91
N CYS A 94 0.03 -3.32 -13.84
CA CYS A 94 0.40 -3.49 -15.25
C CYS A 94 0.22 -2.22 -16.10
N LYS A 95 -0.65 -1.29 -15.69
CA LYS A 95 -0.87 -0.01 -16.35
C LYS A 95 -1.61 0.98 -15.45
N PHE A 96 -1.55 2.25 -15.81
CA PHE A 96 -2.46 3.29 -15.33
C PHE A 96 -3.56 3.49 -16.38
N ASP A 97 -4.83 3.49 -15.97
CA ASP A 97 -5.97 3.58 -16.92
C ASP A 97 -6.51 5.02 -17.12
N GLY A 98 -5.90 6.00 -16.46
CA GLY A 98 -6.34 7.39 -16.43
C GLY A 98 -6.96 7.79 -15.08
N THR A 99 -7.49 6.82 -14.33
CA THR A 99 -8.11 7.05 -13.01
C THR A 99 -7.37 6.30 -11.90
N HIS A 100 -6.99 5.04 -12.15
CA HIS A 100 -6.36 4.17 -11.18
C HIS A 100 -5.31 3.27 -11.82
N TYR A 101 -4.52 2.61 -10.97
CA TYR A 101 -3.59 1.58 -11.42
C TYR A 101 -4.28 0.22 -11.48
N VAL A 102 -4.13 -0.47 -12.61
CA VAL A 102 -4.70 -1.79 -12.82
C VAL A 102 -3.77 -2.85 -12.21
N PRO A 103 -4.23 -3.65 -11.24
CA PRO A 103 -3.41 -4.67 -10.60
C PRO A 103 -2.96 -5.73 -11.61
N ASN A 104 -1.71 -6.17 -11.51
CA ASN A 104 -1.22 -7.27 -12.33
C ASN A 104 -1.73 -8.63 -11.81
N GLU A 105 -1.44 -9.70 -12.55
CA GLU A 105 -1.93 -11.04 -12.20
C GLU A 105 -1.47 -11.51 -10.82
N ARG A 106 -0.24 -11.17 -10.41
CA ARG A 106 0.31 -11.53 -9.10
C ARG A 106 -0.49 -10.85 -7.98
N LEU A 107 -0.72 -9.54 -8.09
CA LEU A 107 -1.46 -8.78 -7.09
C LEU A 107 -2.93 -9.24 -6.99
N ARG A 108 -3.58 -9.52 -8.14
CA ARG A 108 -4.94 -10.06 -8.15
C ARG A 108 -5.06 -11.45 -7.51
N LYS A 109 -4.04 -12.29 -7.65
CA LYS A 109 -4.01 -13.62 -7.02
C LYS A 109 -3.79 -13.53 -5.51
N ALA A 110 -2.99 -12.56 -5.06
CA ALA A 110 -2.77 -12.31 -3.64
C ALA A 110 -4.02 -11.73 -2.96
N TYR A 111 -4.75 -10.83 -3.66
CA TYR A 111 -5.92 -10.13 -3.14
C TYR A 111 -7.14 -10.28 -4.08
N PRO A 112 -7.73 -11.50 -4.16
CA PRO A 112 -8.84 -11.75 -5.07
C PRO A 112 -10.12 -10.99 -4.66
N ASN A 113 -10.32 -10.78 -3.36
CA ASN A 113 -11.48 -10.03 -2.83
C ASN A 113 -11.43 -8.55 -3.23
N ASP A 114 -10.25 -7.93 -3.13
CA ASP A 114 -10.03 -6.54 -3.53
C ASP A 114 -10.31 -6.34 -5.02
N THR A 115 -9.88 -7.30 -5.84
CA THR A 115 -10.13 -7.27 -7.29
C THR A 115 -11.63 -7.30 -7.61
N ALA A 116 -12.42 -8.03 -6.82
CA ALA A 116 -13.87 -8.15 -7.03
C ALA A 116 -14.66 -6.88 -6.66
N VAL A 117 -14.09 -6.00 -5.82
CA VAL A 117 -14.75 -4.75 -5.40
C VAL A 117 -14.39 -3.54 -6.26
N ILE A 118 -13.28 -3.58 -7.01
CA ILE A 118 -12.86 -2.49 -7.91
C ILE A 118 -14.02 -1.99 -8.80
N PRO A 119 -14.79 -2.84 -9.50
CA PRO A 119 -15.89 -2.37 -10.34
C PRO A 119 -16.97 -1.59 -9.56
N LYS A 120 -17.24 -1.98 -8.31
CA LYS A 120 -18.23 -1.33 -7.45
C LYS A 120 -17.74 0.03 -6.95
N ILE A 121 -16.45 0.15 -6.68
CA ILE A 121 -15.83 1.41 -6.27
C ILE A 121 -15.88 2.40 -7.44
N LEU A 122 -15.51 1.95 -8.63
CA LEU A 122 -15.51 2.80 -9.84
C LEU A 122 -16.92 3.21 -10.26
N SER A 123 -17.94 2.38 -10.05
CA SER A 123 -19.33 2.74 -10.35
C SER A 123 -19.91 3.81 -9.43
N ASN A 124 -19.33 4.00 -8.25
CA ASN A 124 -19.78 4.99 -7.26
C ASN A 124 -19.07 6.35 -7.38
N GLN A 125 -18.15 6.50 -8.34
CA GLN A 125 -17.44 7.77 -8.60
C GLN A 125 -18.05 8.59 -9.75
N TYR A 126 -19.20 8.17 -10.29
CA TYR A 126 -19.97 8.86 -11.34
C TYR A 126 -21.37 9.23 -10.87
#